data_AF-A0A1F4PHU0-F1
#
_entry.id   AF-A0A1F4PHU0-F1
#
_cell.length_a   1.000
_cell.length_b   1.000
_cell.length_c   1.000
_cell.angle_alpha   90.00
_cell.angle_beta   90.00
_cell.angle_gamma   90.00
#
_symmetry.space_group_name_H-M   'P 1'
#
loop_
_entity.id
_entity.type
_entity.pdbx_description
1 polymer ?
#
loop_
_entity_poly.entity_id
_entity_poly.type
_entity_poly.pdbx_seq_one_letter_code
_entity_poly.pdbx_strand_id
1 'polypeptide(L)'
;MPKKSYDEFLIDMLKDPHEAEAYLNEAFKECRSGDPESQELLLIALKNVAIAQGGLSELSTKTGLGRESLYKSLSKKGNPKLTTLTTLINAMGFEIKITIPKR
;
A
#
# COMPACT_ATOMS: atom_id res chain seq x y z
N MET A 1 9.22 -30.05 -1.06
CA MET A 1 9.46 -28.60 -1.29
C MET A 1 8.80 -27.85 -0.15
N PRO A 2 9.49 -26.94 0.58
CA PRO A 2 8.81 -26.13 1.58
C PRO A 2 7.80 -25.23 0.86
N LYS A 3 6.55 -25.25 1.34
CA LYS A 3 5.48 -24.40 0.82
C LYS A 3 5.78 -22.98 1.31
N LYS A 4 5.95 -22.01 0.39
CA LYS A 4 6.06 -20.59 0.77
C LYS A 4 4.91 -20.26 1.74
N SER A 5 5.20 -19.44 2.75
CA SER A 5 4.13 -18.91 3.59
C SER A 5 3.17 -18.06 2.74
N TYR A 6 1.94 -17.87 3.20
CA TYR A 6 0.98 -17.03 2.49
C TYR A 6 1.53 -15.62 2.24
N ASP A 7 2.24 -15.06 3.24
CA ASP A 7 2.84 -13.74 3.14
C ASP A 7 3.96 -13.69 2.11
N GLU A 8 4.84 -14.70 2.05
CA GLU A 8 5.89 -14.76 1.04
C GLU A 8 5.34 -14.89 -0.38
N PHE A 9 4.26 -15.67 -0.55
CA PHE A 9 3.57 -15.79 -1.82
C PHE A 9 2.94 -14.46 -2.25
N LEU A 10 2.26 -13.77 -1.32
CA LEU A 10 1.66 -12.48 -1.56
C LEU A 10 2.71 -11.44 -1.97
N ILE A 11 3.81 -11.32 -1.21
CA ILE A 11 4.87 -10.36 -1.53
C ILE A 11 5.51 -10.63 -2.89
N ASP A 12 5.65 -11.91 -3.29
CA ASP A 12 6.20 -12.26 -4.60
C ASP A 12 5.26 -11.91 -5.74
N MET A 13 3.95 -12.14 -5.57
CA MET A 13 2.91 -11.74 -6.51
C MET A 13 2.87 -10.21 -6.73
N LEU A 14 2.93 -9.44 -5.64
CA LEU A 14 2.84 -7.98 -5.67
C LEU A 14 4.09 -7.28 -6.27
N LYS A 15 5.10 -8.04 -6.69
CA LYS A 15 6.19 -7.50 -7.52
C LYS A 15 5.70 -7.16 -8.92
N ASP A 16 4.68 -7.86 -9.42
CA ASP A 16 4.00 -7.48 -10.66
C ASP A 16 3.17 -6.21 -10.41
N PRO A 17 3.43 -5.11 -11.14
CA PRO A 17 2.68 -3.86 -10.98
C PRO A 17 1.17 -4.01 -11.21
N HIS A 18 0.73 -4.93 -12.07
CA HIS A 18 -0.69 -5.16 -12.33
C HIS A 18 -1.39 -5.87 -11.16
N GLU A 19 -0.71 -6.83 -10.54
CA GLU A 19 -1.22 -7.48 -9.33
C GLU A 19 -1.26 -6.50 -8.15
N ALA A 20 -0.21 -5.68 -8.01
CA ALA A 20 -0.18 -4.63 -7.00
C ALA A 20 -1.27 -3.57 -7.21
N GLU A 21 -1.53 -3.15 -8.45
CA GLU A 21 -2.63 -2.25 -8.80
C GLU A 21 -3.98 -2.86 -8.42
N ALA A 22 -4.25 -4.10 -8.85
CA ALA A 22 -5.50 -4.78 -8.54
C ALA A 22 -5.72 -4.90 -7.03
N TYR A 23 -4.68 -5.29 -6.30
CA TYR A 23 -4.70 -5.44 -4.84
C TYR A 23 -4.96 -4.12 -4.11
N LEU A 24 -4.29 -3.02 -4.50
CA LEU A 24 -4.53 -1.69 -3.93
C LEU A 24 -5.94 -1.18 -4.24
N ASN A 25 -6.43 -1.43 -5.46
CA ASN A 25 -7.77 -1.02 -5.85
C ASN A 25 -8.85 -1.75 -5.06
N GLU A 26 -8.72 -3.06 -4.82
CA GLU A 26 -9.66 -3.78 -3.96
C GLU A 26 -9.62 -3.26 -2.52
N ALA A 27 -8.43 -3.07 -1.94
CA ALA A 27 -8.32 -2.50 -0.59
C ALA A 27 -8.91 -1.08 -0.50
N PHE A 28 -8.71 -0.25 -1.53
CA PHE A 28 -9.28 1.09 -1.60
C PHE A 28 -10.81 1.05 -1.75
N LYS A 29 -11.36 0.08 -2.49
CA LYS A 29 -12.81 -0.09 -2.65
C LYS A 29 -13.50 -0.35 -1.32
N GLU A 30 -12.93 -1.24 -0.51
CA GLU A 30 -13.42 -1.57 0.84
C GLU A 30 -13.34 -0.35 1.77
N CYS A 31 -12.21 0.39 1.74
CA CYS A 31 -12.01 1.60 2.54
C CYS A 31 -13.11 2.68 2.37
N ARG A 32 -13.87 2.66 1.27
CA ARG A 32 -14.93 3.64 0.98
C ARG A 32 -16.13 3.56 1.94
N SER A 33 -16.30 2.48 2.70
CA SER A 33 -17.31 2.37 3.75
C SER A 33 -17.09 3.39 4.88
N GLY A 34 -15.86 3.87 5.06
CA GLY A 34 -15.50 4.90 6.01
C GLY A 34 -15.34 4.40 7.46
N ASP A 35 -15.49 3.09 7.69
CA ASP A 35 -15.22 2.49 9.00
C ASP A 35 -13.70 2.32 9.23
N PRO A 36 -13.25 2.31 10.50
CA PRO A 36 -11.83 2.20 10.82
C PRO A 36 -11.19 0.92 10.26
N GLU A 37 -11.86 -0.23 10.32
CA GLU A 37 -11.28 -1.53 9.91
C GLU A 37 -10.93 -1.54 8.42
N SER A 38 -11.81 -0.97 7.59
CA SER A 38 -11.58 -0.81 6.15
C SER A 38 -10.38 0.10 5.83
N GLN A 39 -10.11 1.11 6.66
CA GLN A 39 -8.91 1.94 6.53
C GLN A 39 -7.64 1.15 6.87
N GLU A 40 -7.70 0.31 7.91
CA GLU A 40 -6.57 -0.54 8.29
C GLU A 40 -6.17 -1.48 7.15
N LEU A 41 -7.15 -2.01 6.39
CA LEU A 41 -6.90 -2.86 5.22
C LEU A 41 -6.11 -2.13 4.13
N LEU A 42 -6.48 -0.89 3.81
CA LEU A 42 -5.75 -0.08 2.84
C LEU A 42 -4.30 0.18 3.29
N LEU A 43 -4.08 0.48 4.57
CA LEU A 43 -2.73 0.72 5.10
C LEU A 43 -1.86 -0.55 5.06
N ILE A 44 -2.44 -1.70 5.40
CA ILE A 44 -1.77 -2.99 5.27
C ILE A 44 -1.44 -3.28 3.80
N ALA A 45 -2.36 -3.01 2.87
CA ALA A 45 -2.14 -3.24 1.46
C ALA A 45 -1.00 -2.37 0.91
N LEU A 46 -0.99 -1.08 1.24
CA LEU A 46 0.10 -0.15 0.90
C LEU A 46 1.44 -0.62 1.48
N LYS A 47 1.45 -1.14 2.70
CA LYS A 47 2.66 -1.72 3.31
C LYS A 47 3.16 -2.94 2.54
N ASN A 48 2.28 -3.85 2.16
CA ASN A 48 2.65 -5.06 1.41
C ASN A 48 3.22 -4.71 0.04
N VAL A 49 2.60 -3.77 -0.68
CA VAL A 49 3.11 -3.27 -1.95
C VAL A 49 4.45 -2.56 -1.76
N ALA A 50 4.62 -1.72 -0.73
CA ALA A 50 5.90 -1.10 -0.42
C ALA A 50 7.01 -2.14 -0.18
N ILE A 51 6.69 -3.26 0.50
CA ILE A 51 7.63 -4.37 0.72
C ILE A 51 7.98 -5.07 -0.59
N ALA A 52 7.00 -5.36 -1.43
CA ALA A 52 7.20 -6.02 -2.72
C ALA A 52 8.00 -5.16 -3.71
N GLN A 53 7.80 -3.83 -3.69
CA GLN A 53 8.41 -2.85 -4.59
C GLN A 53 9.78 -2.34 -4.09
N GLY A 54 10.57 -3.21 -3.45
CA GLY A 54 11.94 -2.90 -2.98
C GLY A 54 12.07 -2.53 -1.50
N GLY A 55 10.96 -2.47 -0.77
CA GLY A 55 10.97 -2.31 0.68
C GLY A 55 10.91 -0.86 1.17
N LEU A 56 10.68 -0.74 2.47
CA LEU A 56 10.58 0.56 3.17
C LEU A 56 11.88 1.37 3.12
N SER A 57 13.04 0.71 2.94
CA SER A 57 14.32 1.40 2.75
C SER A 57 14.37 2.13 1.42
N GLU A 58 14.00 1.46 0.32
CA GLU A 58 13.94 2.09 -0.99
C GLU A 58 12.89 3.20 -1.02
N LEU A 59 11.72 2.94 -0.43
CA LEU A 59 10.66 3.93 -0.32
C LEU A 59 11.09 5.16 0.50
N SER A 60 11.85 4.95 1.58
CA SER A 60 12.45 6.04 2.37
C SER A 60 13.37 6.91 1.51
N THR A 61 14.22 6.31 0.69
CA THR A 61 15.09 7.03 -0.24
C THR A 61 14.28 7.81 -1.28
N LYS A 62 13.24 7.20 -1.87
CA LYS A 62 12.40 7.86 -2.90
C LYS A 62 11.58 9.03 -2.35
N THR A 63 11.11 8.92 -1.09
CA THR A 63 10.19 9.90 -0.48
C THR A 63 10.88 10.94 0.41
N GLY A 64 12.12 10.68 0.83
CA GLY A 64 12.79 11.47 1.87
C GLY A 64 12.21 11.30 3.28
N LEU A 65 11.22 10.42 3.46
CA LEU A 65 10.60 10.15 4.77
C LEU A 65 11.47 9.19 5.58
N GLY A 66 11.63 9.45 6.87
CA GLY A 66 12.34 8.55 7.78
C GLY A 66 11.63 7.20 7.92
N ARG A 67 12.40 6.11 8.04
CA ARG A 67 11.86 4.75 8.18
C ARG A 67 10.83 4.61 9.30
N GLU A 68 11.08 5.22 10.46
CA GLU A 68 10.13 5.20 11.59
C GLU A 68 8.78 5.85 11.23
N SER A 69 8.82 6.98 10.52
CA SER A 69 7.62 7.65 10.03
C SER A 69 6.84 6.76 9.06
N LEU A 70 7.54 6.06 8.17
CA LEU A 70 6.93 5.09 7.25
C LEU A 70 6.28 3.92 7.99
N TYR A 71 7.00 3.30 8.94
CA TYR A 71 6.46 2.20 9.75
C TYR A 71 5.21 2.61 10.53
N LYS A 72 5.20 3.82 11.11
CA LYS A 72 4.04 4.35 11.83
C LYS A 72 2.88 4.64 10.88
N SER A 73 3.16 5.30 9.75
CA SER A 73 2.17 5.72 8.76
C SER A 73 1.48 4.54 8.08
N LEU A 74 2.23 3.48 7.78
CA LEU A 74 1.75 2.26 7.12
C LEU A 74 1.44 1.13 8.12
N SER A 75 1.33 1.45 9.42
CA SER A 75 0.88 0.48 10.41
C SER A 75 -0.62 0.26 10.32
N LYS A 76 -1.10 -0.86 10.89
CA LYS A 76 -2.53 -1.18 10.96
C LYS A 76 -3.36 -0.02 11.53
N LYS A 77 -2.84 0.67 12.55
CA LYS A 77 -3.47 1.83 13.20
C LYS A 77 -2.86 3.17 12.76
N GLY A 78 -2.21 3.18 11.60
CA GLY A 78 -1.61 4.40 11.05
C GLY A 78 -2.70 5.42 10.72
N ASN A 79 -2.31 6.70 10.70
CA ASN A 79 -3.17 7.76 10.20
C ASN A 79 -2.30 8.75 9.40
N PRO A 80 -1.82 8.33 8.21
CA PRO A 80 -1.00 9.20 7.38
C PRO A 80 -1.80 10.43 6.98
N LYS A 81 -1.17 11.60 7.01
CA LYS A 81 -1.74 12.79 6.37
C LYS A 81 -1.92 12.50 4.88
N LEU A 82 -2.90 13.16 4.25
CA LEU A 82 -3.13 13.03 2.80
C LEU A 82 -1.84 13.25 1.99
N THR A 83 -1.01 14.23 2.38
CA THR A 83 0.28 14.52 1.75
C THR A 83 1.26 13.34 1.84
N THR A 84 1.31 12.66 2.98
CA THR A 84 2.13 11.45 3.15
C THR A 84 1.59 10.34 2.27
N LEU A 85 0.27 10.12 2.26
CA LEU A 85 -0.35 9.07 1.47
C LEU A 85 -0.08 9.22 -0.03
N THR A 86 -0.31 10.40 -0.60
CA THR A 86 -0.06 10.66 -2.02
C THR A 86 1.42 10.55 -2.37
N THR A 87 2.32 11.01 -1.49
CA THR A 87 3.77 10.88 -1.67
C THR A 87 4.19 9.41 -1.75
N LEU A 88 3.64 8.55 -0.87
CA LEU A 88 3.96 7.12 -0.86
C LEU A 88 3.46 6.43 -2.13
N ILE A 89 2.21 6.69 -2.52
CA ILE A 89 1.58 6.10 -3.71
C ILE A 89 2.39 6.44 -4.97
N ASN A 90 2.73 7.72 -5.14
CA ASN A 90 3.54 8.18 -6.27
C ASN A 90 4.94 7.56 -6.27
N ALA A 91 5.59 7.47 -5.11
CA ALA A 91 6.93 6.88 -5.00
C ALA A 91 6.96 5.36 -5.27
N MET A 92 5.82 4.68 -5.09
CA MET A 92 5.63 3.29 -5.49
C MET A 92 5.25 3.11 -6.97
N GLY A 93 5.07 4.21 -7.73
CA GLY A 93 4.76 4.18 -9.16
C GLY A 93 3.26 4.13 -9.48
N PHE A 94 2.38 4.38 -8.50
CA PHE A 94 0.93 4.40 -8.67
C PHE A 94 0.39 5.83 -8.65
N GLU A 95 -0.84 6.02 -9.13
CA GLU A 95 -1.58 7.28 -9.05
C GLU A 95 -2.99 7.07 -8.47
N ILE A 96 -3.52 8.07 -7.76
CA ILE A 96 -4.94 8.09 -7.36
C ILE A 96 -5.75 8.78 -8.44
N LYS A 97 -6.84 8.15 -8.86
CA LYS A 97 -7.75 8.69 -9.87
C LYS A 97 -9.16 8.90 -9.33
N ILE A 98 -9.70 10.10 -9.51
CA ILE A 98 -11.11 10.41 -9.25
C ILE A 98 -11.89 10.23 -10.55
N THR A 99 -12.93 9.39 -10.52
CA THR A 99 -13.76 9.10 -11.69
C THR A 99 -15.23 9.07 -11.31
N ILE A 100 -16.11 9.26 -12.29
CA ILE A 100 -17.53 8.96 -12.13
C ILE A 100 -17.67 7.44 -12.20
N PRO A 101 -18.35 6.78 -11.23
CA PRO A 101 -18.58 5.34 -11.27
C PRO A 101 -19.25 4.96 -12.60
N LYS A 102 -18.68 3.98 -13.31
CA LYS A 102 -19.36 3.38 -14.45
C LYS A 102 -20.56 2.60 -13.91
N ARG A 103 -21.77 3.03 -14.30
CA ARG A 103 -23.02 2.30 -14.04
C ARG A 103 -23.05 1.00 -14.82
#